data_AF-A0A3S3S1N9-F1
#
_entry.id   AF-A0A3S3S1N9-F1
#
_cell.length_a   1.000
_cell.length_b   1.000
_cell.length_c   1.000
_cell.angle_alpha   90.00
_cell.angle_beta   90.00
_cell.angle_gamma   90.00
#
_symmetry.space_group_name_H-M   'P 1'
#
loop_
_entity.id
_entity.type
_entity.pdbx_description
1 polymer ?
#
loop_
_entity_poly.entity_id
_entity_poly.type
_entity_poly.pdbx_seq_one_letter_code
_entity_poly.pdbx_strand_id
1 'polypeptide(L)'
;MAGWREQKRKSLGHVHATFELSAVYLTHAAGTPVRVTVRLHKAQVASQNQGDDFRNGATVLDLTNRIVFQLSQLPKVHNKAFVIFGNSEAYLTGPSQPEREGYVRSEVSEVSQADLSDLLAGLDTSGPIWEGIIS
;
A
#
# COMPACT_ATOMS: atom_id res chain seq x y z
N MET A 1 -25.46 19.36 5.43
CA MET A 1 -24.04 19.12 5.80
C MET A 1 -23.74 17.65 6.13
N ALA A 2 -24.59 16.92 6.88
CA ALA A 2 -24.35 15.50 7.20
C ALA A 2 -24.38 14.55 5.99
N GLY A 3 -25.26 14.80 5.00
CA GLY A 3 -25.40 13.94 3.82
C GLY A 3 -24.16 13.87 2.91
N TRP A 4 -23.41 14.96 2.78
CA TRP A 4 -22.20 15.00 1.94
C TRP A 4 -21.07 14.12 2.50
N ARG A 5 -20.83 14.17 3.82
CA ARG A 5 -19.80 13.34 4.46
C ARG A 5 -20.11 11.86 4.33
N GLU A 6 -21.37 11.49 4.53
CA GLU A 6 -21.82 10.10 4.41
C GLU A 6 -21.72 9.59 2.97
N GLN A 7 -22.18 10.38 1.99
CA GLN A 7 -22.01 10.06 0.57
C GLN A 7 -20.54 9.91 0.20
N LYS A 8 -19.68 10.82 0.66
CA LYS A 8 -18.24 10.75 0.41
C LYS A 8 -17.63 9.47 1.00
N ARG A 9 -17.97 9.10 2.24
CA ARG A 9 -17.49 7.87 2.88
C ARG A 9 -17.93 6.63 2.10
N LYS A 10 -19.21 6.57 1.69
CA LYS A 10 -19.75 5.47 0.89
C LYS A 10 -19.04 5.33 -0.45
N SER A 11 -18.84 6.45 -1.16
CA SER A 11 -18.12 6.46 -2.43
C SER A 11 -16.66 6.01 -2.27
N LEU A 12 -15.97 6.48 -1.22
CA LEU A 12 -14.59 6.06 -0.93
C LEU A 12 -14.49 4.56 -0.62
N GLY A 13 -15.48 4.02 0.11
CA GLY A 13 -15.58 2.58 0.37
C GLY A 13 -15.77 1.77 -0.90
N HIS A 14 -16.63 2.23 -1.81
CA HIS A 14 -16.78 1.58 -3.11
C HIS A 14 -15.47 1.58 -3.91
N VAL A 15 -14.77 2.72 -3.98
CA VAL A 15 -13.46 2.80 -4.66
C VAL A 15 -12.42 1.93 -3.96
N HIS A 16 -12.52 1.70 -2.66
CA HIS A 16 -11.59 0.78 -1.97
C HIS A 16 -11.82 -0.65 -2.43
N ALA A 17 -13.07 -1.13 -2.31
CA ALA A 17 -13.44 -2.49 -2.69
C ALA A 17 -13.16 -2.81 -4.17
N THR A 18 -13.30 -1.84 -5.08
CA THR A 18 -13.04 -2.07 -6.51
C THR A 18 -11.56 -2.26 -6.85
N PHE A 19 -10.66 -1.62 -6.09
CA PHE A 19 -9.21 -1.60 -6.38
C PHE A 19 -8.37 -2.24 -5.28
N GLU A 20 -9.00 -3.01 -4.39
CA GLU A 20 -8.29 -3.63 -3.29
C GLU A 20 -7.39 -4.77 -3.76
N LEU A 21 -6.23 -4.85 -3.14
CA LEU A 21 -5.24 -5.90 -3.30
C LEU A 21 -5.04 -6.58 -1.95
N SER A 22 -5.00 -7.90 -1.95
CA SER A 22 -4.61 -8.66 -0.77
C SER A 22 -3.10 -8.53 -0.55
N ALA A 23 -2.71 -8.23 0.69
CA ALA A 23 -1.31 -8.15 1.08
C ALA A 23 -1.14 -8.68 2.52
N VAL A 24 0.11 -9.02 2.85
CA VAL A 24 0.51 -9.30 4.24
C VAL A 24 1.26 -8.10 4.79
N TYR A 25 0.79 -7.61 5.93
CA TYR A 25 1.42 -6.55 6.69
C TYR A 25 2.25 -7.14 7.83
N LEU A 26 3.50 -6.72 7.94
CA LEU A 26 4.45 -7.13 8.98
C LEU A 26 5.10 -5.90 9.59
N THR A 27 4.95 -5.69 10.90
CA THR A 27 5.54 -4.52 11.58
C THR A 27 7.07 -4.51 11.56
N HIS A 28 7.67 -5.70 11.57
CA HIS A 28 9.10 -5.98 11.48
C HIS A 28 9.29 -7.46 11.11
N ALA A 29 10.52 -7.89 10.82
CA ALA A 29 10.81 -9.26 10.35
C ALA A 29 10.39 -10.37 11.33
N ALA A 30 10.27 -10.09 12.63
CA ALA A 30 9.79 -11.03 13.64
C ALA A 30 8.36 -10.75 14.11
N GLY A 31 7.67 -9.81 13.46
CA GLY A 31 6.30 -9.43 13.82
C GLY A 31 5.27 -10.49 13.41
N THR A 32 4.10 -10.45 14.04
CA THR A 32 2.97 -11.28 13.61
C THR A 32 2.47 -10.80 12.24
N PRO A 33 2.38 -11.67 11.21
CA PRO A 33 1.81 -11.30 9.93
C PRO A 33 0.31 -11.04 10.08
N VAL A 34 -0.17 -9.96 9.45
CA VAL A 34 -1.59 -9.60 9.42
C VAL A 34 -2.03 -9.50 7.97
N ARG A 35 -3.07 -10.26 7.61
CA ARG A 35 -3.68 -10.13 6.28
C ARG A 35 -4.45 -8.82 6.20
N VAL A 36 -4.18 -8.02 5.18
CA VAL A 36 -4.83 -6.74 4.94
C VAL A 36 -5.26 -6.63 3.48
N THR A 37 -6.33 -5.86 3.24
CA THR A 37 -6.66 -5.36 1.92
C THR A 37 -6.26 -3.89 1.83
N VAL A 38 -5.54 -3.57 0.76
CA VAL A 38 -4.96 -2.24 0.58
C VAL A 38 -5.10 -1.78 -0.86
N ARG A 39 -4.97 -0.47 -1.08
CA ARG A 39 -4.80 0.07 -2.44
C ARG A 39 -3.38 0.58 -2.62
N LEU A 40 -2.73 0.09 -3.67
CA LEU A 40 -1.44 0.58 -4.11
C LEU A 40 -1.64 1.67 -5.16
N HIS A 41 -1.04 2.84 -4.95
CA HIS A 41 -0.86 3.83 -6.01
C HIS A 41 0.63 3.93 -6.29
N LYS A 42 1.04 3.46 -7.48
CA LYS A 42 2.41 3.60 -7.95
C LYS A 42 2.58 4.96 -8.64
N ALA A 43 3.73 5.57 -8.43
CA ALA A 43 4.14 6.75 -9.17
C ALA A 43 4.18 6.41 -10.67
N GLN A 44 3.69 7.31 -11.52
CA GLN A 44 3.84 7.14 -12.96
C GLN A 44 5.31 7.38 -13.31
N VAL A 45 5.96 6.36 -13.88
CA VAL A 45 7.27 6.52 -14.51
C VAL A 45 7.02 7.32 -15.78
N ALA A 46 7.15 8.65 -15.70
CA ALA A 46 7.12 9.49 -16.87
C ALA A 46 8.25 9.04 -17.81
N SER A 47 7.90 8.58 -19.01
CA SER A 47 8.88 8.36 -20.07
C SER A 47 9.66 9.66 -20.28
N GLN A 48 10.99 9.58 -20.46
CA GLN A 48 11.84 10.75 -20.74
C GLN A 48 11.27 11.66 -21.85
N ASN A 49 10.48 11.11 -22.77
CA ASN A 49 9.82 11.83 -23.85
C ASN A 49 8.68 12.78 -23.43
N GLN A 50 8.19 12.71 -22.18
CA GLN A 50 7.14 13.62 -21.65
C GLN A 50 7.71 14.76 -20.78
N GLY A 51 8.98 14.70 -20.38
CA GLY A 51 9.60 15.67 -19.48
C GLY A 51 9.85 17.06 -20.11
N ASP A 52 9.96 17.13 -21.43
CA ASP A 52 10.28 18.38 -22.15
C ASP A 52 9.03 19.18 -22.60
N ASP A 53 7.84 18.61 -22.51
CA ASP A 53 6.60 19.29 -22.93
C ASP A 53 5.91 19.96 -21.74
N PHE A 54 6.20 21.25 -21.55
CA PHE A 54 5.66 22.09 -20.46
C PHE A 54 4.11 22.12 -20.41
N ARG A 55 3.44 21.72 -21.50
CA ARG A 55 1.97 21.58 -21.56
C ARG A 55 1.41 20.40 -20.76
N ASN A 56 2.26 19.43 -20.39
CA ASN A 56 1.89 18.24 -19.63
C ASN A 56 2.20 18.33 -18.13
N GLY A 57 2.53 19.51 -17.59
CA GLY A 57 2.94 19.67 -16.18
C GLY A 57 1.97 19.11 -15.11
N ALA A 58 0.70 18.88 -15.46
CA ALA A 58 -0.27 18.23 -14.58
C ALA A 58 -0.03 16.72 -14.37
N THR A 59 0.70 16.02 -15.24
CA THR A 59 0.98 14.58 -15.12
C THR A 59 2.18 14.26 -14.21
N VAL A 60 2.92 15.27 -13.75
CA VAL A 60 4.15 15.11 -12.93
C VAL A 60 3.84 14.99 -11.42
N LEU A 61 2.57 15.03 -11.00
CA LEU A 61 2.21 15.32 -9.61
C LEU A 61 2.20 14.11 -8.64
N ASP A 62 2.42 12.89 -9.11
CA ASP A 62 2.43 11.70 -8.22
C ASP A 62 3.76 10.95 -8.35
N LEU A 63 4.80 11.52 -7.75
CA LEU A 63 6.17 11.00 -7.79
C LEU A 63 6.45 9.94 -6.73
N THR A 64 5.55 9.74 -5.76
CA THR A 64 5.80 8.89 -4.60
C THR A 64 4.79 7.74 -4.53
N ASN A 65 5.29 6.51 -4.45
CA ASN A 65 4.47 5.35 -4.21
C ASN A 65 3.76 5.49 -2.85
N ARG A 66 2.48 5.10 -2.81
CA ARG A 66 1.68 5.17 -1.59
C ARG A 66 0.75 3.98 -1.48
N ILE A 67 0.49 3.58 -0.25
CA ILE A 67 -0.48 2.56 0.08
C ILE A 67 -1.58 3.18 0.94
N VAL A 68 -2.83 2.87 0.62
CA VAL A 68 -4.00 3.25 1.41
C VAL A 68 -4.53 2.04 2.15
N PHE A 69 -4.50 2.12 3.47
CA PHE A 69 -4.94 1.10 4.42
C PHE A 69 -6.34 1.40 4.94
N GLN A 70 -7.09 0.35 5.25
CA GLN A 70 -8.35 0.43 5.96
C GLN A 70 -8.13 0.24 7.46
N LEU A 71 -8.51 1.23 8.27
CA LEU A 71 -8.25 1.20 9.72
C LEU A 71 -9.01 0.12 10.48
N SER A 72 -10.13 -0.37 9.94
CA SER A 72 -10.87 -1.47 10.55
C SER A 72 -10.10 -2.79 10.53
N GLN A 73 -9.12 -2.95 9.64
CA GLN A 73 -8.26 -4.13 9.56
C GLN A 73 -6.91 -3.89 10.23
N LEU A 74 -6.39 -2.66 10.11
CA LEU A 74 -5.10 -2.27 10.68
C LEU A 74 -5.25 -0.96 11.46
N PRO A 75 -5.41 -1.02 12.80
CA PRO A 75 -5.70 0.16 13.62
C PRO A 75 -4.60 1.24 13.56
N LYS A 76 -3.36 0.85 13.23
CA LYS A 76 -2.23 1.74 13.11
C LYS A 76 -1.22 1.22 12.10
N VAL A 77 -0.80 2.11 11.19
CA VAL A 77 0.32 1.88 10.30
C VAL A 77 1.60 2.31 11.01
N HIS A 78 2.56 1.41 11.12
CA HIS A 78 3.89 1.69 11.68
C HIS A 78 4.83 2.09 10.56
N ASN A 79 5.83 2.93 10.88
CA ASN A 79 6.94 3.20 9.96
C ASN A 79 7.87 1.99 9.90
N LYS A 80 8.51 1.77 8.75
CA LYS A 80 9.42 0.66 8.45
C LYS A 80 8.78 -0.73 8.60
N ALA A 81 7.47 -0.82 8.42
CA ALA A 81 6.76 -2.07 8.30
C ALA A 81 6.80 -2.56 6.85
N PHE A 82 6.75 -3.88 6.66
CA PHE A 82 6.68 -4.51 5.35
C PHE A 82 5.23 -4.73 4.93
N VAL A 83 4.94 -4.46 3.66
CA VAL A 83 3.69 -4.79 2.98
C VAL A 83 4.05 -5.67 1.80
N ILE A 84 3.68 -6.94 1.87
CA ILE A 84 4.09 -7.96 0.89
C ILE A 84 2.88 -8.31 0.03
N PHE A 85 3.01 -8.09 -1.28
CA PHE A 85 1.99 -8.43 -2.27
C PHE A 85 2.27 -9.78 -2.93
N GLY A 86 3.51 -10.24 -2.88
CA GLY A 86 3.92 -11.59 -3.29
C GLY A 86 5.42 -11.77 -3.25
N ASN A 87 5.92 -12.82 -3.93
CA ASN A 87 7.32 -13.23 -3.86
C ASN A 87 8.29 -12.24 -4.53
N SER A 88 7.77 -11.37 -5.39
CA SER A 88 8.55 -10.42 -6.19
C SER A 88 8.27 -8.96 -5.85
N GLU A 89 7.27 -8.67 -5.01
CA GLU A 89 6.84 -7.30 -4.77
C GLU A 89 6.50 -7.10 -3.30
N ALA A 90 7.28 -6.21 -2.67
CA ALA A 90 7.04 -5.75 -1.32
C ALA A 90 7.43 -4.28 -1.17
N TYR A 91 6.81 -3.64 -0.19
CA TYR A 91 6.99 -2.24 0.12
C TYR A 91 7.28 -2.04 1.60
N LEU A 92 8.08 -1.03 1.89
CA LEU A 92 8.40 -0.59 3.24
C LEU A 92 7.66 0.72 3.52
N THR A 93 6.91 0.75 4.62
CA THR A 93 6.09 1.90 4.98
C THR A 93 6.94 3.04 5.50
N GLY A 94 6.61 4.24 5.05
CA GLY A 94 7.14 5.52 5.52
C GLY A 94 6.10 6.30 6.30
N PRO A 95 6.24 7.63 6.36
CA PRO A 95 5.31 8.51 7.06
C PRO A 95 3.86 8.30 6.61
N SER A 96 2.96 8.18 7.57
CA SER A 96 1.51 8.09 7.35
C SER A 96 0.82 9.43 7.56
N GLN A 97 -0.12 9.76 6.69
CA GLN A 97 -1.02 10.90 6.85
C GLN A 97 -2.09 10.62 7.90
N PRO A 98 -2.74 11.67 8.45
CA PRO A 98 -3.88 11.51 9.34
C PRO A 98 -5.02 10.72 8.69
N GLU A 99 -5.77 10.04 9.55
CA GLU A 99 -6.98 9.33 9.17
C GLU A 99 -7.98 10.23 8.44
N ARG A 100 -8.57 9.69 7.37
CA ARG A 100 -9.70 10.32 6.67
C ARG A 100 -10.72 9.26 6.26
N GLU A 101 -11.90 9.34 6.86
CA GLU A 101 -13.07 8.50 6.54
C GLU A 101 -12.80 6.99 6.68
N GLY A 102 -12.02 6.59 7.69
CA GLY A 102 -11.65 5.21 7.98
C GLY A 102 -10.42 4.69 7.25
N TYR A 103 -9.73 5.55 6.49
CA TYR A 103 -8.54 5.19 5.71
C TYR A 103 -7.32 5.99 6.13
N VAL A 104 -6.16 5.35 6.03
CA VAL A 104 -4.84 5.97 6.24
C VAL A 104 -3.99 5.77 5.00
N ARG A 105 -3.38 6.86 4.53
CA ARG A 105 -2.40 6.83 3.44
C ARG A 105 -1.00 6.85 4.05
N SER A 106 -0.13 5.95 3.60
CA SER A 106 1.30 5.97 3.92
C SER A 106 2.10 6.03 2.63
N GLU A 107 3.13 6.85 2.63
CA GLU A 107 4.17 6.82 1.59
C GLU A 107 4.98 5.55 1.75
N VAL A 108 5.38 4.93 0.64
CA VAL A 108 6.10 3.66 0.69
C VAL A 108 7.30 3.67 -0.25
N SER A 109 8.33 2.94 0.13
CA SER A 109 9.49 2.65 -0.71
C SER A 109 9.46 1.18 -1.13
N GLU A 110 9.84 0.89 -2.36
CA GLU A 110 9.94 -0.49 -2.85
C GLU A 110 11.11 -1.21 -2.17
N VAL A 111 10.90 -2.47 -1.80
CA VAL A 111 11.94 -3.34 -1.23
C VAL A 111 12.63 -4.07 -2.37
N SER A 112 13.96 -4.16 -2.30
CA SER A 112 14.72 -4.89 -3.33
C SER A 112 14.36 -6.38 -3.33
N GLN A 113 14.48 -7.03 -4.49
CA GLN A 113 14.16 -8.46 -4.59
C GLN A 113 15.06 -9.32 -3.69
N ALA A 114 16.33 -8.93 -3.51
CA ALA A 114 17.26 -9.63 -2.62
C ALA A 114 16.80 -9.55 -1.16
N ASP A 115 16.49 -8.33 -0.68
CA ASP A 115 16.03 -8.13 0.69
C ASP A 115 14.69 -8.83 0.96
N LEU A 116 13.80 -8.88 -0.04
CA LEU A 116 12.54 -9.62 0.06
C LEU A 116 12.78 -11.12 0.17
N SER A 117 13.68 -11.68 -0.65
CA SER A 117 13.99 -13.11 -0.57
C SER A 117 14.59 -13.50 0.78
N ASP A 118 15.47 -12.66 1.33
CA ASP A 118 16.07 -12.87 2.64
C ASP A 118 15.03 -12.79 3.76
N LEU A 119 14.11 -11.82 3.68
CA LEU A 119 13.00 -11.68 4.62
C LEU A 119 12.08 -12.91 4.59
N LEU A 120 11.68 -13.35 3.40
CA LEU A 120 10.76 -14.50 3.25
C LEU A 120 11.41 -15.82 3.70
N ALA A 121 12.72 -15.99 3.52
CA ALA A 121 13.44 -17.16 4.00
C ALA A 121 13.42 -17.28 5.54
N GLY A 122 13.30 -16.15 6.26
CA GLY A 122 13.19 -16.11 7.72
C GLY A 122 11.77 -16.26 8.28
N LEU A 123 10.75 -16.34 7.43
CA LEU A 123 9.34 -16.34 7.82
C LEU A 123 8.66 -17.68 7.53
N ASP A 124 7.73 -18.08 8.40
CA ASP A 124 6.81 -19.17 8.09
C ASP A 124 5.67 -18.64 7.21
N THR A 125 5.74 -18.99 5.92
CA THR A 125 4.78 -18.59 4.89
C THR A 125 3.70 -19.64 4.60
N SER A 126 3.67 -20.75 5.36
CA SER A 126 2.72 -21.85 5.14
C SER A 126 1.30 -21.60 5.67
N GLY A 127 1.13 -20.56 6.49
CA GLY A 127 -0.14 -20.24 7.13
C GLY A 127 -1.20 -19.65 6.19
N PRO A 128 -2.49 -19.69 6.58
CA PRO A 128 -3.61 -19.19 5.76
C PRO A 128 -3.54 -17.70 5.45
N ILE A 129 -2.76 -16.94 6.22
CA ILE A 129 -2.54 -15.50 6.02
C ILE A 129 -1.86 -15.22 4.68
N TRP A 130 -1.05 -16.15 4.18
CA TRP A 130 -0.25 -16.01 2.96
C TRP A 130 -0.93 -16.58 1.71
N GLU A 131 -2.08 -17.24 1.85
CA GLU A 131 -2.78 -17.90 0.75
C GLU A 131 -3.14 -16.91 -0.36
N GLY A 132 -2.75 -17.21 -1.60
CA GLY A 132 -2.97 -16.34 -2.76
C GLY A 132 -2.12 -15.06 -2.80
N ILE A 133 -1.15 -14.92 -1.88
CA ILE A 133 -0.16 -13.84 -1.86
C ILE A 133 1.21 -14.40 -2.24
N ILE A 134 1.64 -15.44 -1.53
CA ILE A 134 2.88 -16.17 -1.85
C ILE A 134 2.48 -17.45 -2.58
N SER A 135 2.90 -17.56 -3.85
CA SER A 135 2.66 -18.72 -4.72
C SER A 135 3.92 -19.11 -5.45
#